data_AF-A0A8H4XRZ3-F1
#
_entry.id   AF-A0A8H4XRZ3-F1
#
_cell.length_a   1.000
_cell.length_b   1.000
_cell.length_c   1.000
_cell.angle_alpha   90.00
_cell.angle_beta   90.00
_cell.angle_gamma   90.00
#
_symmetry.space_group_name_H-M   'P 1'
#
loop_
_entity.id
_entity.type
_entity.pdbx_description
1 polymer ?
#
loop_
_entity_poly.entity_id
_entity_poly.type
_entity_poly.pdbx_seq_one_letter_code
_entity_poly.pdbx_strand_id
1 'polypeptide(L)'
;MHFSTVVSGASLLALATASSLSSRQDTSAETVVYWGQNSNENADLSAYCSSTAGIDVIILAFLYEFGNGIDIPSGVIGEECYISTTGEPQLCDDVASAIATCQAAGVKVLLSLGGATSSYSLQSQAEAESIGQYLWESYGNSGNTTVPRPFGNVFVNGWDFDIEVNDGSSQYYQYMISALRSNFASDPKNTYYITGAPQCPLPEPNMSIIIGNST
;
A
#
# COMPACT_ATOMS: atom_id res chain seq x y z
N MET A 1 -22.84 -32.97 -71.02
CA MET A 1 -23.01 -31.51 -71.02
C MET A 1 -23.33 -31.12 -69.58
N HIS A 2 -22.33 -30.58 -68.88
CA HIS A 2 -22.39 -30.36 -67.43
C HIS A 2 -23.13 -29.05 -67.12
N PHE A 3 -24.12 -29.14 -66.24
CA PHE A 3 -24.81 -27.98 -65.65
C PHE A 3 -23.99 -27.46 -64.47
N SER A 4 -23.61 -26.18 -64.50
CA SER A 4 -23.05 -25.48 -63.35
C SER A 4 -24.07 -24.47 -62.84
N THR A 5 -24.63 -24.75 -61.68
CA THR A 5 -25.46 -23.84 -60.89
C THR A 5 -24.59 -22.78 -60.22
N VAL A 6 -24.86 -21.50 -60.49
CA VAL A 6 -24.22 -20.37 -59.82
C VAL A 6 -25.02 -20.04 -58.56
N VAL A 7 -24.42 -20.26 -57.39
CA VAL A 7 -24.96 -19.80 -56.10
C VAL A 7 -24.48 -18.37 -55.87
N SER A 8 -25.40 -17.40 -55.86
CA SER A 8 -25.10 -16.03 -55.46
C SER A 8 -25.13 -15.92 -53.93
N GLY A 9 -23.96 -15.78 -53.31
CA GLY A 9 -23.83 -15.54 -51.86
C GLY A 9 -24.02 -14.06 -51.53
N ALA A 10 -25.07 -13.73 -50.78
CA ALA A 10 -25.22 -12.41 -50.17
C ALA A 10 -24.27 -12.29 -48.98
N SER A 11 -23.25 -11.44 -49.09
CA SER A 11 -22.35 -11.12 -47.97
C SER A 11 -22.99 -10.03 -47.09
N LEU A 12 -23.42 -10.41 -45.89
CA LEU A 12 -23.80 -9.48 -44.83
C LEU A 12 -22.52 -8.89 -44.21
N LEU A 13 -22.16 -7.67 -44.58
CA LEU A 13 -21.15 -6.89 -43.83
C LEU A 13 -21.76 -6.49 -42.48
N ALA A 14 -21.34 -7.15 -41.41
CA ALA A 14 -21.57 -6.66 -40.05
C ALA A 14 -20.69 -5.43 -39.84
N LEU A 15 -21.28 -4.23 -39.77
CA LEU A 15 -20.59 -3.05 -39.28
C LEU A 15 -20.39 -3.23 -37.77
N ALA A 16 -19.17 -3.61 -37.37
CA ALA A 16 -18.76 -3.45 -35.99
C ALA A 16 -18.67 -1.94 -35.70
N THR A 17 -19.60 -1.41 -34.91
CA THR A 17 -19.45 -0.08 -34.33
C THR A 17 -18.26 -0.16 -33.38
N ALA A 18 -17.13 0.42 -33.78
CA ALA A 18 -16.02 0.65 -32.87
C ALA A 18 -16.53 1.58 -31.76
N SER A 19 -16.75 1.01 -30.57
CA SER A 19 -16.97 1.82 -29.37
C SER A 19 -15.73 2.68 -29.18
N SER A 20 -15.86 3.99 -29.37
CA SER A 20 -14.82 4.92 -28.96
C SER A 20 -14.63 4.76 -27.47
N LEU A 21 -13.50 4.19 -27.05
CA LEU A 21 -13.07 4.24 -25.65
C LEU A 21 -13.01 5.72 -25.30
N SER A 22 -13.96 6.17 -24.48
CA SER A 22 -13.92 7.52 -23.94
C SER A 22 -12.66 7.59 -23.08
N SER A 23 -11.67 8.38 -23.50
CA SER A 23 -10.48 8.59 -22.69
C SER A 23 -10.95 9.20 -21.38
N ARG A 24 -10.83 8.47 -20.27
CA ARG A 24 -10.96 9.05 -18.94
C ARG A 24 -9.71 9.91 -18.71
N GLN A 25 -9.67 11.10 -19.31
CA GLN A 25 -8.70 12.14 -19.00
C GLN A 25 -9.19 12.84 -17.73
N ASP A 26 -9.17 12.13 -16.61
CA ASP A 26 -9.21 12.83 -15.34
C ASP A 26 -7.81 13.38 -15.09
N THR A 27 -7.67 14.70 -15.08
CA THR A 27 -6.38 15.36 -14.79
C THR A 27 -5.94 15.16 -13.33
N SER A 28 -6.75 14.49 -12.51
CA SER A 28 -6.43 14.09 -11.13
C SER A 28 -6.08 12.61 -10.97
N ALA A 29 -5.84 11.86 -12.05
CA ALA A 29 -5.39 10.48 -11.92
C ALA A 29 -3.99 10.45 -11.30
N GLU A 30 -3.84 9.69 -10.21
CA GLU A 30 -2.55 9.43 -9.57
C GLU A 30 -2.07 8.03 -9.92
N THR A 31 -0.79 7.88 -10.23
CA THR A 31 -0.11 6.59 -10.36
C THR A 31 0.42 6.16 -9.01
N VAL A 32 -0.02 4.99 -8.55
CA VAL A 32 0.39 4.37 -7.28
C VAL A 32 1.16 3.09 -7.58
N VAL A 33 2.34 2.91 -6.99
CA VAL A 33 3.16 1.70 -7.17
C VAL A 33 3.62 1.14 -5.83
N TYR A 34 3.68 -0.19 -5.73
CA TYR A 34 4.43 -0.85 -4.66
C TYR A 34 5.91 -0.93 -5.03
N TRP A 35 6.78 -0.82 -4.03
CA TRP A 35 8.23 -1.00 -4.18
C TRP A 35 8.78 -1.81 -3.00
N GLY A 36 9.69 -2.74 -3.29
CA GLY A 36 10.57 -3.32 -2.27
C GLY A 36 10.47 -4.83 -2.06
N GLN A 37 9.91 -5.60 -3.00
CA GLN A 37 9.74 -7.07 -2.86
C GLN A 37 10.21 -7.86 -4.09
N ASN A 38 10.76 -7.21 -5.12
CA ASN A 38 11.19 -7.87 -6.35
C ASN A 38 12.69 -7.68 -6.57
N SER A 39 13.45 -8.77 -6.60
CA SER A 39 14.90 -8.72 -6.84
C SER A 39 15.33 -8.25 -8.24
N ASN A 40 14.39 -8.03 -9.15
CA ASN A 40 14.65 -7.44 -10.46
C ASN A 40 14.23 -5.96 -10.57
N GLU A 41 13.69 -5.38 -9.49
CA GLU A 41 13.41 -3.95 -9.46
C GLU A 41 14.69 -3.14 -9.19
N ASN A 42 14.71 -1.86 -9.57
CA ASN A 42 15.81 -0.98 -9.17
C ASN A 42 15.82 -0.85 -7.63
N ALA A 43 16.92 -1.28 -7.01
CA ALA A 43 17.11 -1.21 -5.57
C ALA A 43 17.23 0.23 -5.04
N ASP A 44 17.53 1.19 -5.89
CA ASP A 44 17.47 2.61 -5.54
C ASP A 44 16.02 3.13 -5.67
N LEU A 45 15.32 3.19 -4.54
CA LEU A 45 13.96 3.77 -4.45
C LEU A 45 13.88 5.18 -5.04
N SER A 46 14.94 5.99 -4.93
CA SER A 46 14.92 7.39 -5.38
C SER A 46 14.79 7.53 -6.91
N ALA A 47 15.16 6.49 -7.67
CA ALA A 47 15.02 6.46 -9.12
C ALA A 47 13.54 6.58 -9.58
N TYR A 48 12.61 6.09 -8.77
CA TYR A 48 11.17 6.15 -9.03
C TYR A 48 10.54 7.50 -8.69
N CYS A 49 11.30 8.41 -8.10
CA CYS A 49 10.79 9.67 -7.59
C CYS A 49 11.10 10.86 -8.49
N SER A 50 11.76 10.62 -9.62
CA SER A 50 11.99 11.66 -10.62
C SER A 50 10.68 12.11 -11.26
N SER A 51 10.60 13.38 -11.67
CA SER A 51 9.44 13.93 -12.39
C SER A 51 9.15 13.20 -13.71
N THR A 52 10.12 12.47 -14.25
CA THR A 52 9.98 11.67 -15.47
C THR A 52 9.50 10.25 -15.23
N ALA A 53 9.48 9.77 -13.98
CA ALA A 53 9.01 8.42 -13.65
C ALA A 53 7.48 8.29 -13.75
N GLY A 54 6.74 9.41 -13.63
CA GLY A 54 5.27 9.42 -13.72
C GLY A 54 4.57 8.72 -12.55
N ILE A 55 5.20 8.71 -11.37
CA ILE A 55 4.70 8.10 -10.14
C ILE A 55 4.32 9.21 -9.16
N ASP A 56 3.11 9.14 -8.60
CA ASP A 56 2.58 10.13 -7.65
C ASP A 56 2.63 9.61 -6.21
N VAL A 57 2.49 8.30 -6.04
CA VAL A 57 2.51 7.62 -4.74
C VAL A 57 3.33 6.33 -4.82
N ILE A 58 4.21 6.15 -3.84
CA ILE A 58 4.94 4.88 -3.63
C ILE A 58 4.47 4.27 -2.32
N ILE A 59 4.19 2.97 -2.37
CA ILE A 59 3.87 2.15 -1.21
C ILE A 59 5.07 1.26 -0.90
N LEU A 60 5.68 1.44 0.27
CA LEU A 60 6.80 0.65 0.76
C LEU A 60 6.29 -0.70 1.27
N ALA A 61 6.80 -1.78 0.67
CA ALA A 61 6.41 -3.14 0.95
C ALA A 61 7.57 -3.90 1.61
N PHE A 62 7.45 -4.49 2.82
CA PHE A 62 6.30 -4.50 3.74
C PHE A 62 6.74 -4.60 5.21
N LEU A 63 5.86 -4.15 6.12
CA LEU A 63 5.79 -4.68 7.47
C LEU A 63 4.83 -5.89 7.47
N TYR A 64 5.38 -7.09 7.51
CA TYR A 64 4.65 -8.33 7.27
C TYR A 64 4.50 -9.24 8.51
N GLU A 65 4.96 -8.82 9.68
CA GLU A 65 4.86 -9.59 10.93
C GLU A 65 4.36 -8.68 12.07
N PHE A 66 3.15 -8.95 12.59
CA PHE A 66 2.50 -8.21 13.68
C PHE A 66 1.26 -8.94 14.20
N GLY A 67 0.72 -8.52 15.34
CA GLY A 67 -0.41 -9.19 15.99
C GLY A 67 -0.02 -10.54 16.59
N ASN A 68 -0.99 -11.37 16.98
CA ASN A 68 -0.75 -12.63 17.70
C ASN A 68 0.15 -12.46 18.96
N GLY A 69 0.02 -11.34 19.67
CA GLY A 69 0.84 -10.93 20.80
C GLY A 69 2.08 -10.11 20.42
N ILE A 70 2.28 -9.78 19.14
CA ILE A 70 3.36 -8.94 18.62
C ILE A 70 2.82 -7.53 18.34
N ASP A 71 3.03 -6.61 19.27
CA ASP A 71 2.55 -5.23 19.17
C ASP A 71 3.46 -4.32 18.31
N ILE A 72 4.64 -4.82 17.92
CA ILE A 72 5.63 -4.07 17.14
C ILE A 72 5.73 -4.68 15.75
N PRO A 73 5.18 -4.02 14.72
CA PRO A 73 5.28 -4.51 13.35
C PRO A 73 6.72 -4.54 12.83
N SER A 74 7.08 -5.68 12.23
CA SER A 74 8.40 -5.96 11.66
C SER A 74 8.32 -6.46 10.23
N GLY A 75 9.45 -6.45 9.53
CA GLY A 75 9.50 -6.88 8.14
C GLY A 75 10.79 -6.46 7.42
N VAL A 76 10.73 -6.52 6.10
CA VAL A 76 11.81 -6.12 5.20
C VAL A 76 11.24 -5.24 4.11
N ILE A 77 11.90 -4.12 3.86
CA ILE A 77 11.54 -3.14 2.82
C ILE A 77 12.71 -3.04 1.84
N GLY A 78 12.48 -3.40 0.59
CA GLY A 78 13.56 -3.54 -0.39
C GLY A 78 14.43 -4.76 -0.10
N GLU A 79 15.66 -4.76 -0.60
CA GLU A 79 16.59 -5.88 -0.39
C GLU A 79 17.35 -5.79 0.94
N GLU A 80 17.37 -4.61 1.58
CA GLU A 80 18.34 -4.33 2.65
C GLU A 80 17.73 -3.81 3.96
N CYS A 81 16.64 -3.02 3.94
CA CYS A 81 16.08 -2.44 5.16
C CYS A 81 15.31 -3.48 5.96
N TYR A 82 15.97 -4.06 6.97
CA TYR A 82 15.39 -5.00 7.91
C TYR A 82 14.91 -4.27 9.16
N ILE A 83 13.68 -4.55 9.58
CA ILE A 83 13.07 -3.99 10.80
C ILE A 83 12.75 -5.18 11.71
N SER A 84 13.37 -5.22 12.88
CA SER A 84 13.21 -6.34 13.82
C SER A 84 11.86 -6.31 14.55
N THR A 85 11.52 -7.40 15.25
CA THR A 85 10.35 -7.47 16.15
C THR A 85 10.44 -6.56 17.37
N THR A 86 11.58 -5.87 17.57
CA THR A 86 11.71 -4.77 18.54
C THR A 86 11.66 -3.39 17.89
N GLY A 87 11.47 -3.34 16.56
CA GLY A 87 11.41 -2.12 15.75
C GLY A 87 12.76 -1.51 15.40
N GLU A 88 13.85 -2.19 15.74
CA GLU A 88 15.20 -1.68 15.46
C GLU A 88 15.52 -1.86 13.97
N PRO A 89 15.97 -0.80 13.28
CA PRO A 89 16.37 -0.90 11.89
C PRO A 89 17.76 -1.52 11.74
N GLN A 90 17.94 -2.19 10.61
CA GLN A 90 19.24 -2.56 10.06
C GLN A 90 19.24 -2.21 8.58
N LEU A 91 20.23 -1.43 8.14
CA LEU A 91 20.43 -1.01 6.74
C LEU A 91 19.24 -0.24 6.13
N CYS A 92 18.57 0.59 6.92
CA CYS A 92 17.43 1.41 6.47
C CYS A 92 17.79 2.85 6.06
N ASP A 93 19.06 3.25 6.16
CA ASP A 93 19.50 4.62 5.89
C ASP A 93 19.25 5.05 4.43
N ASP A 94 19.48 4.15 3.47
CA ASP A 94 19.27 4.43 2.05
C ASP A 94 17.77 4.57 1.71
N VAL A 95 16.93 3.71 2.29
CA VAL A 95 15.46 3.82 2.19
C VAL A 95 15.00 5.14 2.82
N ALA A 96 15.49 5.51 4.00
CA ALA A 96 15.15 6.76 4.67
C ALA A 96 15.52 7.99 3.81
N SER A 97 16.73 8.00 3.25
CA SER A 97 17.22 9.06 2.36
C SER A 97 16.38 9.16 1.08
N ALA A 98 16.01 8.02 0.51
CA ALA A 98 15.14 7.97 -0.67
C ALA A 98 13.74 8.49 -0.36
N ILE A 99 13.12 8.14 0.77
CA ILE A 99 11.81 8.69 1.19
C ILE A 99 11.86 10.23 1.20
N ALA A 100 12.88 10.82 1.82
CA ALA A 100 13.03 12.27 1.86
C ALA A 100 13.20 12.87 0.45
N THR A 101 13.94 12.20 -0.42
CA THR A 101 14.11 12.60 -1.82
C THR A 101 12.78 12.58 -2.58
N CYS A 102 11.98 11.54 -2.37
CA CYS A 102 10.66 11.38 -2.99
C CYS A 102 9.68 12.45 -2.55
N GLN A 103 9.62 12.71 -1.24
CA GLN A 103 8.77 13.76 -0.68
C GLN A 103 9.17 15.15 -1.19
N ALA A 104 10.47 15.43 -1.31
CA ALA A 104 10.98 16.68 -1.88
C ALA A 104 10.60 16.84 -3.37
N ALA A 105 10.44 15.73 -4.10
CA ALA A 105 9.95 15.72 -5.49
C ALA A 105 8.42 15.77 -5.60
N GLY A 106 7.69 15.77 -4.48
CA GLY A 106 6.22 15.78 -4.44
C GLY A 106 5.56 14.40 -4.52
N VAL A 107 6.35 13.33 -4.50
CA VAL A 107 5.85 11.94 -4.46
C VAL A 107 5.49 11.59 -3.03
N LYS A 108 4.27 11.08 -2.81
CA LYS A 108 3.84 10.60 -1.49
C LYS A 108 4.41 9.21 -1.24
N VAL A 109 4.89 8.95 -0.03
CA VAL A 109 5.40 7.63 0.35
C VAL A 109 4.60 7.09 1.52
N LEU A 110 3.92 5.95 1.33
CA LEU A 110 3.13 5.25 2.33
C LEU A 110 3.84 3.96 2.75
N LEU A 111 3.61 3.50 3.97
CA LEU A 111 4.14 2.23 4.49
C LEU A 111 3.04 1.17 4.50
N SER A 112 3.25 0.05 3.83
CA SER A 112 2.27 -1.03 3.78
C SER A 112 2.46 -2.08 4.87
N LEU A 113 1.33 -2.46 5.45
CA LEU A 113 1.19 -3.57 6.38
C LEU A 113 0.55 -4.76 5.67
N GLY A 114 1.12 -5.95 5.88
CA GLY A 114 0.58 -7.22 5.42
C GLY A 114 1.43 -7.85 4.32
N GLY A 115 0.88 -7.96 3.11
CA GLY A 115 1.42 -8.71 1.99
C GLY A 115 1.13 -10.21 2.07
N ALA A 116 1.69 -10.98 1.15
CA ALA A 116 1.34 -12.40 0.94
C ALA A 116 1.78 -13.38 2.06
N THR A 117 2.40 -12.90 3.14
CA THR A 117 2.82 -13.76 4.26
C THR A 117 1.64 -14.09 5.19
N SER A 118 1.78 -15.14 6.00
CA SER A 118 0.75 -15.53 6.99
C SER A 118 1.14 -15.17 8.43
N SER A 119 2.07 -14.22 8.62
CA SER A 119 2.66 -13.87 9.90
C SER A 119 1.96 -12.72 10.63
N TYR A 120 0.71 -12.43 10.26
CA TYR A 120 -0.06 -11.37 10.90
C TYR A 120 -1.54 -11.74 11.08
N SER A 121 -2.07 -11.42 12.26
CA SER A 121 -3.50 -11.50 12.59
C SER A 121 -3.78 -10.78 13.92
N LEU A 122 -4.86 -10.00 13.99
CA LEU A 122 -5.23 -9.27 15.19
C LEU A 122 -6.17 -10.10 16.07
N GLN A 123 -5.85 -10.18 17.35
CA GLN A 123 -6.52 -10.99 18.35
C GLN A 123 -7.47 -10.17 19.24
N SER A 124 -7.25 -8.85 19.34
CA SER A 124 -8.11 -7.97 20.16
C SER A 124 -8.09 -6.52 19.70
N GLN A 125 -9.09 -5.75 20.15
CA GLN A 125 -9.11 -4.30 20.00
C GLN A 125 -7.88 -3.63 20.64
N ALA A 126 -7.49 -4.05 21.85
CA ALA A 126 -6.38 -3.43 22.58
C ALA A 126 -5.04 -3.64 21.85
N GLU A 127 -4.81 -4.83 21.31
CA GLU A 127 -3.64 -5.12 20.46
C GLU A 127 -3.64 -4.26 19.20
N ALA A 128 -4.79 -4.15 18.52
CA ALA A 128 -4.94 -3.32 17.33
C ALA A 128 -4.65 -1.84 17.61
N GLU A 129 -5.15 -1.30 18.72
CA GLU A 129 -4.89 0.08 19.16
C GLU A 129 -3.40 0.28 19.53
N SER A 130 -2.79 -0.68 20.21
CA SER A 130 -1.36 -0.67 20.58
C SER A 130 -0.46 -0.59 19.34
N ILE A 131 -0.71 -1.46 18.35
CA ILE A 131 0.01 -1.46 17.07
C ILE A 131 -0.21 -0.15 16.32
N GLY A 132 -1.47 0.33 16.25
CA GLY A 132 -1.79 1.59 15.58
C GLY A 132 -1.06 2.79 16.19
N GLN A 133 -0.94 2.82 17.52
CA GLN A 133 -0.17 3.84 18.22
C GLN A 133 1.33 3.71 17.95
N TYR A 134 1.88 2.49 17.99
CA TYR A 134 3.29 2.25 17.69
C TYR A 134 3.66 2.72 16.28
N LEU A 135 2.83 2.42 15.29
CA LEU A 135 3.03 2.85 13.90
C LEU A 135 3.11 4.38 13.76
N TRP A 136 2.22 5.10 14.45
CA TRP A 136 2.29 6.56 14.50
C TRP A 136 3.59 7.05 15.16
N GLU A 137 3.94 6.48 16.31
CA GLU A 137 5.10 6.89 17.09
C GLU A 137 6.42 6.64 16.37
N SER A 138 6.53 5.52 15.64
CA SER A 138 7.72 5.09 14.93
C SER A 138 7.86 5.74 13.54
N TYR A 139 6.77 5.84 12.78
CA TYR A 139 6.83 6.23 11.35
C TYR A 139 6.11 7.54 11.02
N GLY A 140 5.30 8.08 11.92
CA GLY A 140 4.69 9.42 11.78
C GLY A 140 5.60 10.53 12.31
N ASN A 141 5.19 11.79 12.11
CA ASN A 141 5.85 12.96 12.71
C ASN A 141 5.38 13.19 14.15
N SER A 142 5.48 12.14 14.97
CA SER A 142 4.96 12.12 16.35
C SER A 142 5.74 12.99 17.33
N GLY A 143 6.99 13.36 16.97
CA GLY A 143 7.95 13.97 17.90
C GLY A 143 8.48 13.00 18.97
N ASN A 144 8.16 11.70 18.88
CA ASN A 144 8.63 10.69 19.80
C ASN A 144 10.12 10.39 19.59
N THR A 145 10.88 10.30 20.68
CA THR A 145 12.32 10.01 20.67
C THR A 145 12.69 8.74 21.44
N THR A 146 11.70 8.00 21.93
CA THR A 146 11.87 6.82 22.78
C THR A 146 11.54 5.52 22.02
N VAL A 147 10.58 5.58 21.11
CA VAL A 147 10.24 4.46 20.23
C VAL A 147 11.27 4.38 19.09
N PRO A 148 11.75 3.18 18.73
CA PRO A 148 12.63 2.99 17.58
C PRO A 148 12.02 3.59 16.31
N ARG A 149 12.85 4.31 15.53
CA ARG A 149 12.43 4.98 14.30
C ARG A 149 13.27 4.49 13.13
N PRO A 150 12.79 3.50 12.36
CA PRO A 150 13.57 2.90 11.28
C PRO A 150 14.06 3.87 10.20
N PHE A 151 13.32 4.96 9.97
CA PHE A 151 13.69 6.00 9.00
C PHE A 151 14.26 7.26 9.67
N GLY A 152 14.69 7.15 10.94
CA GLY A 152 15.21 8.27 11.72
C GLY A 152 14.21 9.43 11.81
N ASN A 153 14.62 10.60 11.33
CA ASN A 153 13.79 11.82 11.35
C ASN A 153 12.80 11.92 10.19
N VAL A 154 12.91 11.03 9.20
CA VAL A 154 11.95 10.98 8.09
C VAL A 154 10.69 10.27 8.57
N PHE A 155 9.54 10.71 8.08
CA PHE A 155 8.24 10.13 8.40
C PHE A 155 7.46 9.91 7.11
N VAL A 156 6.59 8.90 7.10
CA VAL A 156 5.79 8.54 5.93
C VAL A 156 4.57 9.45 5.79
N ASN A 157 4.02 9.54 4.58
CA ASN A 157 2.79 10.25 4.31
C ASN A 157 1.55 9.45 4.72
N GLY A 158 1.68 8.19 5.11
CA GLY A 158 0.54 7.39 5.54
C GLY A 158 0.83 5.91 5.61
N TRP A 159 -0.24 5.14 5.81
CA TRP A 159 -0.20 3.70 5.94
C TRP A 159 -1.14 3.05 4.95
N ASP A 160 -0.64 2.01 4.31
CA ASP A 160 -1.39 1.15 3.42
C ASP A 160 -1.68 -0.18 4.12
N PHE A 161 -2.86 -0.74 3.87
CA PHE A 161 -3.28 -2.03 4.40
C PHE A 161 -3.46 -3.01 3.24
N ASP A 162 -2.44 -3.82 2.98
CA ASP A 162 -2.46 -4.90 1.99
C ASP A 162 -2.68 -6.24 2.71
N ILE A 163 -3.89 -6.40 3.23
CA ILE A 163 -4.25 -7.55 4.07
C ILE A 163 -4.72 -8.68 3.14
N GLU A 164 -3.86 -9.67 2.93
CA GLU A 164 -4.12 -10.79 2.01
C GLU A 164 -4.44 -12.11 2.72
N VAL A 165 -4.22 -12.18 4.03
CA VAL A 165 -4.62 -13.29 4.88
C VAL A 165 -5.55 -12.81 5.98
N ASN A 166 -6.53 -13.64 6.34
CA ASN A 166 -7.49 -13.31 7.38
C ASN A 166 -7.57 -14.33 8.52
N ASP A 167 -6.87 -15.47 8.48
CA ASP A 167 -6.94 -16.57 9.47
C ASP A 167 -8.35 -16.81 10.08
N GLY A 168 -9.39 -16.67 9.25
CA GLY A 168 -10.80 -16.80 9.64
C GLY A 168 -11.53 -15.53 10.08
N SER A 169 -10.86 -14.37 10.23
CA SER A 169 -11.47 -13.08 10.58
C SER A 169 -10.55 -11.86 10.36
N SER A 170 -11.02 -10.87 9.60
CA SER A 170 -10.36 -9.55 9.47
C SER A 170 -10.79 -8.54 10.54
N GLN A 171 -11.10 -9.04 11.74
CA GLN A 171 -11.56 -8.19 12.84
C GLN A 171 -10.45 -7.29 13.37
N TYR A 172 -10.88 -6.25 14.07
CA TYR A 172 -10.06 -5.30 14.84
C TYR A 172 -9.22 -4.29 14.05
N TYR A 173 -8.94 -4.50 12.76
CA TYR A 173 -8.19 -3.52 11.94
C TYR A 173 -8.81 -2.12 11.96
N GLN A 174 -10.13 -2.00 12.09
CA GLN A 174 -10.78 -0.69 12.22
C GLN A 174 -10.34 0.09 13.48
N TYR A 175 -9.97 -0.61 14.55
CA TYR A 175 -9.45 0.02 15.76
C TYR A 175 -8.00 0.45 15.59
N MET A 176 -7.17 -0.34 14.90
CA MET A 176 -5.82 0.08 14.51
C MET A 176 -5.85 1.33 13.62
N ILE A 177 -6.72 1.35 12.60
CA ILE A 177 -6.90 2.50 11.71
C ILE A 177 -7.43 3.71 12.49
N SER A 178 -8.38 3.52 13.39
CA SER A 178 -8.91 4.58 14.26
C SER A 178 -7.82 5.18 15.16
N ALA A 179 -6.99 4.33 15.78
CA ALA A 179 -5.85 4.76 16.60
C ALA A 179 -4.86 5.61 15.79
N LEU A 180 -4.47 5.16 14.58
CA LEU A 180 -3.65 5.96 13.66
C LEU A 180 -4.30 7.31 13.34
N ARG A 181 -5.55 7.32 12.87
CA ARG A 181 -6.27 8.55 12.50
C ARG A 181 -6.40 9.53 13.66
N SER A 182 -6.57 9.03 14.89
CA SER A 182 -6.70 9.87 16.09
C SER A 182 -5.48 10.75 16.33
N ASN A 183 -4.30 10.33 15.84
CA ASN A 183 -3.06 11.06 15.99
C ASN A 183 -2.86 12.17 14.95
N PHE A 184 -3.54 12.14 13.80
CA PHE A 184 -3.26 13.06 12.69
C PHE A 184 -3.46 14.52 13.06
N ALA A 185 -4.44 14.82 13.92
CA ALA A 185 -4.70 16.17 14.40
C ALA A 185 -3.57 16.76 15.27
N SER A 186 -2.66 15.93 15.78
CA SER A 186 -1.48 16.38 16.53
C SER A 186 -0.41 17.04 15.65
N ASP A 187 -0.44 16.77 14.33
CA ASP A 187 0.46 17.37 13.36
C ASP A 187 -0.32 18.01 12.19
N PRO A 188 -1.02 19.13 12.44
CA PRO A 188 -1.93 19.74 11.47
C PRO A 188 -1.23 20.37 10.26
N LYS A 189 0.11 20.39 10.23
CA LYS A 189 0.90 20.92 9.10
C LYS A 189 1.07 19.89 8.00
N ASN A 190 0.84 18.61 8.29
CA ASN A 190 1.00 17.51 7.36
C ASN A 190 -0.34 16.80 7.14
N THR A 191 -0.52 16.25 5.95
CA THR A 191 -1.67 15.40 5.63
C THR A 191 -1.23 13.95 5.61
N TYR A 192 -1.98 13.09 6.30
CA TYR A 192 -1.73 11.67 6.38
C TYR A 192 -2.82 10.87 5.67
N TYR A 193 -2.43 9.76 5.05
CA TYR A 193 -3.31 8.91 4.26
C TYR A 193 -3.46 7.52 4.88
N ILE A 194 -4.65 6.95 4.75
CA ILE A 194 -4.91 5.53 4.99
C ILE A 194 -5.44 4.95 3.67
N THR A 195 -4.74 3.95 3.14
CA THR A 195 -5.14 3.23 1.93
C THR A 195 -5.34 1.75 2.22
N GLY A 196 -5.88 1.02 1.25
CA GLY A 196 -5.96 -0.42 1.32
C GLY A 196 -5.98 -1.04 -0.07
N ALA A 197 -5.58 -2.31 -0.16
CA ALA A 197 -5.45 -3.06 -1.41
C ALA A 197 -6.39 -4.27 -1.48
N PRO A 198 -7.72 -4.07 -1.46
CA PRO A 198 -8.66 -5.18 -1.59
C PRO A 198 -8.56 -5.85 -2.96
N GLN A 199 -8.74 -7.17 -2.99
CA GLN A 199 -8.92 -7.88 -4.24
C GLN A 199 -10.28 -7.56 -4.90
N CYS A 200 -10.43 -7.97 -6.16
CA CYS A 200 -11.64 -7.73 -6.95
C CYS A 200 -12.93 -8.44 -6.46
N PRO A 201 -12.91 -9.69 -5.93
CA PRO A 201 -14.14 -10.41 -5.59
C PRO A 201 -14.96 -9.72 -4.51
N LEU A 202 -16.30 -9.79 -4.60
CA LEU A 202 -17.22 -9.24 -3.60
C LEU A 202 -18.11 -10.34 -2.97
N PRO A 203 -18.25 -10.39 -1.63
CA PRO A 203 -17.48 -9.62 -0.66
C PRO A 203 -15.99 -9.99 -0.71
N GLU A 204 -15.12 -8.99 -0.57
CA GLU A 204 -13.68 -9.22 -0.60
C GLU A 204 -13.27 -9.99 0.67
N PRO A 205 -12.56 -11.13 0.53
CA PRO A 205 -12.39 -12.08 1.62
C PRO A 205 -11.61 -11.53 2.83
N ASN A 206 -10.67 -10.60 2.63
CA ASN A 206 -9.69 -10.20 3.64
C ASN A 206 -9.91 -8.79 4.20
N MET A 207 -10.60 -7.93 3.49
CA MET A 207 -10.69 -6.49 3.73
C MET A 207 -12.12 -5.99 3.72
N SER A 208 -13.11 -6.78 3.31
CA SER A 208 -14.50 -6.31 3.30
C SER A 208 -14.98 -5.82 4.68
N ILE A 209 -14.56 -6.47 5.77
CA ILE A 209 -14.88 -6.03 7.15
C ILE A 209 -14.14 -4.73 7.48
N ILE A 210 -12.87 -4.63 7.10
CA ILE A 210 -12.01 -3.47 7.34
C ILE A 210 -12.62 -2.24 6.66
N ILE A 211 -12.91 -2.35 5.36
CA ILE A 211 -13.50 -1.27 4.55
C ILE A 211 -14.87 -0.86 5.09
N GLY A 212 -15.70 -1.83 5.51
CA GLY A 212 -17.04 -1.55 6.02
C GLY A 212 -17.07 -0.85 7.37
N ASN A 213 -16.04 -1.03 8.21
CA ASN A 213 -16.06 -0.60 9.60
C ASN A 213 -15.04 0.50 9.97
N SER A 214 -14.12 0.85 9.06
CA SER A 214 -13.06 1.85 9.30
C SER A 214 -13.51 3.26 8.91
N THR A 215 -14.45 3.85 9.66
CA THR A 215 -14.93 5.23 9.44
C THR A 215 -14.05 6.28 10.09
#